data_AF-A0A3C1Z9Y3-F1
#
_entry.id   AF-A0A3C1Z9Y3-F1
#
_cell.length_a   1.000
_cell.length_b   1.000
_cell.length_c   1.000
_cell.angle_alpha   90.00
_cell.angle_beta   90.00
_cell.angle_gamma   90.00
#
_symmetry.space_group_name_H-M   'P 1'
#
loop_
_entity.id
_entity.type
_entity.pdbx_description
1 polymer ?
#
loop_
_entity_poly.entity_id
_entity_poly.type
_entity_poly.pdbx_seq_one_letter_code
_entity_poly.pdbx_strand_id
1 'polypeptide(L)'
;MKKIFITILILLTGFNAQAISEREFIERLKATHPFFEQQALSSQIKQVEKRLTTANEDWVISINGNYKNENASDISSSTYNKLNTTSADVSATRKIANSGSDITFKHAWKDKNKDVNTTRNRFSLDYT
;
A
#
# COMPACT_ATOMS: atom_id res chain seq x y z
N MET A 1 -55.93 -56.34 -19.22
CA MET A 1 -55.77 -55.61 -17.95
C MET A 1 -54.30 -55.41 -17.54
N LYS A 2 -53.47 -56.47 -17.46
CA LYS A 2 -52.03 -56.35 -17.09
C LYS A 2 -51.20 -55.32 -17.87
N LYS A 3 -51.39 -55.22 -19.20
CA LYS A 3 -50.64 -54.27 -20.04
C LYS A 3 -50.95 -52.80 -19.73
N ILE A 4 -52.21 -52.49 -19.40
CA ILE A 4 -52.65 -51.11 -19.08
C ILE A 4 -52.02 -50.63 -17.77
N PHE A 5 -51.91 -51.51 -16.77
CA PHE A 5 -51.24 -51.19 -15.50
C PHE A 5 -49.75 -50.87 -15.69
N ILE A 6 -49.07 -51.59 -16.58
CA ILE A 6 -47.65 -51.34 -16.90
C ILE A 6 -47.48 -49.98 -17.58
N THR A 7 -48.37 -49.63 -18.52
CA THR A 7 -48.32 -48.33 -19.20
C THR A 7 -48.57 -47.17 -18.24
N ILE A 8 -49.51 -47.32 -17.30
CA ILE A 8 -49.79 -46.33 -16.26
C ILE A 8 -48.59 -46.16 -15.32
N LEU A 9 -47.95 -47.26 -14.90
CA LEU A 9 -46.78 -47.20 -14.02
C LEU A 9 -45.60 -46.46 -14.67
N ILE A 10 -45.35 -46.69 -15.97
CA ILE A 10 -44.31 -45.99 -16.73
C ILE A 10 -44.63 -44.49 -16.85
N LEU A 11 -45.89 -44.14 -17.08
CA LEU A 11 -46.33 -42.74 -17.17
C LEU A 11 -46.16 -41.99 -15.84
N LEU A 12 -46.41 -42.65 -14.69
CA LEU A 12 -46.21 -42.07 -13.36
C LEU A 12 -44.72 -41.86 -13.01
N THR A 13 -43.81 -42.70 -13.51
CA THR A 13 -42.36 -42.52 -13.26
C THR A 13 -41.72 -41.36 -14.03
N GLY A 14 -42.38 -40.88 -15.10
CA GLY A 14 -41.87 -39.80 -15.96
C GLY A 14 -42.02 -38.38 -15.41
N PHE A 15 -42.74 -38.19 -14.29
CA PHE A 15 -43.08 -36.86 -13.77
C PHE A 15 -42.08 -36.26 -12.77
N ASN A 16 -40.85 -36.79 -12.67
CA ASN A 16 -39.82 -36.28 -11.76
C ASN A 16 -38.96 -35.15 -12.37
N ALA A 17 -39.50 -34.37 -13.32
CA ALA A 17 -38.88 -33.12 -13.73
C ALA A 17 -39.21 -32.05 -12.67
N GLN A 18 -38.45 -32.00 -11.57
CA GLN A 18 -38.50 -30.87 -10.65
C GLN A 18 -38.13 -29.61 -11.44
N ALA A 19 -39.11 -28.73 -11.62
CA ALA A 19 -38.88 -27.41 -12.19
C ALA A 19 -37.94 -26.64 -11.27
N ILE A 20 -36.74 -26.34 -11.75
CA ILE A 20 -35.79 -25.50 -11.03
C ILE A 20 -36.38 -24.09 -10.89
N SER A 21 -36.33 -23.53 -9.70
CA SER A 21 -36.75 -22.14 -9.51
C SER A 21 -35.74 -21.18 -10.14
N GLU A 22 -36.16 -19.98 -10.57
CA GLU A 22 -35.27 -18.98 -11.17
C GLU A 22 -34.06 -18.66 -10.27
N ARG A 23 -34.29 -18.55 -8.96
CA ARG A 23 -33.24 -18.30 -7.98
C ARG A 23 -32.20 -19.42 -7.95
N GLU A 24 -32.66 -20.66 -7.97
CA GLU A 24 -31.84 -21.86 -7.89
C GLU A 24 -31.06 -22.10 -9.18
N PHE A 25 -31.64 -21.71 -10.33
CA PHE A 25 -30.94 -21.64 -11.61
C PHE A 25 -29.81 -20.61 -11.58
N ILE A 26 -30.07 -19.39 -11.07
CA ILE A 26 -29.05 -18.35 -10.97
C ILE A 26 -27.93 -18.76 -10.00
N GLU A 27 -28.24 -19.39 -8.87
CA GLU A 27 -27.22 -19.86 -7.92
C GLU A 27 -26.36 -20.97 -8.53
N ARG A 28 -26.97 -21.94 -9.22
CA ARG A 28 -26.20 -22.95 -9.98
C ARG A 28 -25.35 -22.30 -11.06
N LEU A 29 -25.91 -21.38 -11.85
CA LEU A 29 -25.18 -20.70 -12.93
C LEU A 29 -23.98 -19.90 -12.38
N LYS A 30 -24.14 -19.20 -11.26
CA LYS A 30 -23.04 -18.50 -10.59
C LYS A 30 -21.96 -19.46 -10.08
N ALA A 31 -22.35 -20.64 -9.62
CA ALA A 31 -21.43 -21.63 -9.05
C ALA A 31 -20.67 -22.45 -10.11
N THR A 32 -21.27 -22.72 -11.28
CA THR A 32 -20.64 -23.58 -12.30
C THR A 32 -20.09 -22.81 -13.49
N HIS A 33 -20.51 -21.58 -13.76
CA HIS A 33 -20.09 -20.87 -14.96
C HIS A 33 -18.72 -20.18 -14.75
N PRO A 34 -17.68 -20.52 -15.54
CA PRO A 34 -16.29 -20.05 -15.33
C PRO A 34 -16.13 -18.51 -15.30
N PHE A 35 -17.02 -17.79 -15.98
CA PHE A 35 -17.03 -16.32 -15.97
C PHE A 35 -17.10 -15.73 -14.54
N PHE A 36 -17.91 -16.30 -13.65
CA PHE A 36 -18.08 -15.73 -12.30
C PHE A 36 -16.86 -16.02 -11.42
N GLU A 37 -16.20 -17.17 -11.60
CA GLU A 37 -14.92 -17.46 -10.98
C GLU A 37 -13.84 -16.48 -11.46
N GLN A 38 -13.76 -16.24 -12.78
CA GLN A 38 -12.84 -15.26 -13.36
C GLN A 38 -13.12 -13.84 -12.86
N GLN A 39 -14.39 -13.45 -12.76
CA GLN A 39 -14.79 -12.14 -12.25
C GLN A 39 -14.43 -11.98 -10.77
N ALA A 40 -14.67 -13.02 -9.95
CA ALA A 40 -14.31 -13.03 -8.54
C ALA A 40 -12.78 -12.95 -8.35
N LEU A 41 -12.02 -13.71 -9.13
CA LEU A 41 -10.56 -13.68 -9.13
C LEU A 41 -10.03 -12.30 -9.55
N SER A 42 -10.58 -11.70 -10.62
CA SER A 42 -10.22 -10.35 -11.07
C SER A 42 -10.51 -9.30 -9.99
N SER A 43 -11.64 -9.42 -9.29
CA SER A 43 -11.97 -8.53 -8.17
C SER A 43 -10.97 -8.67 -7.02
N GLN A 44 -10.59 -9.90 -6.67
CA GLN A 44 -9.58 -10.15 -5.64
C GLN A 44 -8.21 -9.58 -6.02
N ILE A 45 -7.76 -9.78 -7.27
CA ILE A 45 -6.52 -9.19 -7.79
C ILE A 45 -6.56 -7.68 -7.68
N LYS A 46 -7.65 -7.03 -8.13
CA LYS A 46 -7.80 -5.57 -8.01
C LYS A 46 -7.81 -5.09 -6.57
N GLN A 47 -8.37 -5.85 -5.64
CA GLN A 47 -8.32 -5.50 -4.22
C GLN A 47 -6.90 -5.59 -3.66
N VAL A 48 -6.15 -6.62 -4.04
CA VAL A 48 -4.74 -6.77 -3.68
C VAL A 48 -3.91 -5.62 -4.26
N GLU A 49 -4.06 -5.33 -5.56
CA GLU A 49 -3.41 -4.20 -6.23
C GLU A 49 -3.73 -2.87 -5.54
N LYS A 50 -5.01 -2.62 -5.22
CA LYS A 50 -5.42 -1.42 -4.49
C LYS A 50 -4.73 -1.32 -3.13
N ARG A 51 -4.66 -2.41 -2.36
CA ARG A 51 -3.95 -2.42 -1.07
C ARG A 51 -2.46 -2.13 -1.22
N LEU A 52 -1.82 -2.69 -2.24
CA LEU A 52 -0.41 -2.44 -2.53
C LEU A 52 -0.16 -0.97 -2.96
N THR A 53 -1.07 -0.38 -3.74
CA THR A 53 -1.00 1.03 -4.11
C THR A 53 -1.24 1.95 -2.91
N THR A 54 -2.22 1.65 -2.06
CA THR A 54 -2.49 2.44 -0.84
C THR A 54 -1.38 2.32 0.19
N ALA A 55 -0.68 1.18 0.27
CA ALA A 55 0.53 1.06 1.09
C ALA A 55 1.65 2.04 0.63
N ASN A 56 1.65 2.47 -0.63
CA ASN A 56 2.56 3.52 -1.11
C ASN A 56 2.11 4.93 -0.71
N GLU A 57 0.90 5.11 -0.17
CA GLU A 57 0.40 6.38 0.39
C GLU A 57 0.64 6.50 1.90
N ASP A 58 1.26 5.50 2.53
CA ASP A 58 1.58 5.57 3.96
C ASP A 58 2.69 6.58 4.21
N TRP A 59 2.72 7.12 5.43
CA TRP A 59 3.80 8.00 5.87
C TRP A 59 5.09 7.20 6.07
N VAL A 60 6.12 7.54 5.30
CA VAL A 60 7.49 7.06 5.50
C VAL A 60 8.19 8.00 6.47
N ILE A 61 8.56 7.50 7.64
CA ILE A 61 9.27 8.25 8.67
C ILE A 61 10.75 7.87 8.63
N SER A 62 11.62 8.87 8.49
CA SER A 62 13.07 8.70 8.48
C SER A 62 13.70 9.50 9.61
N ILE A 63 14.65 8.89 10.30
CA ILE A 63 15.47 9.53 11.33
C ILE A 63 16.93 9.33 10.94
N ASN A 64 17.70 10.40 10.93
CA ASN A 64 19.10 10.37 10.57
C ASN A 64 19.93 11.14 11.60
N GLY A 65 21.09 10.59 11.95
CA GLY A 65 22.04 11.18 12.88
C GLY A 65 23.43 11.13 12.27
N ASN A 66 24.18 12.21 12.38
CA ASN A 66 25.52 12.32 11.80
C ASN A 66 26.45 13.07 12.76
N TYR A 67 27.68 12.59 12.84
CA TYR A 67 28.78 13.24 13.53
C TYR A 67 29.95 13.40 12.56
N LYS A 68 30.49 14.61 12.48
CA LYS A 68 31.64 14.95 11.63
C LYS A 68 32.69 15.70 12.44
N ASN A 69 33.95 15.33 12.25
CA ASN A 69 35.12 16.02 12.79
C ASN A 69 35.95 16.58 11.64
N GLU A 70 36.26 17.86 11.69
CA GLU A 70 36.99 18.59 10.65
C GLU A 70 38.23 19.24 11.28
N ASN A 71 39.41 19.02 10.68
CA ASN A 71 40.65 19.70 11.05
C ASN A 71 41.07 20.64 9.92
N ALA A 72 41.24 21.92 10.23
CA ALA A 72 41.57 22.97 9.27
C ALA A 72 42.79 23.80 9.72
N SER A 73 43.64 23.24 10.60
CA SER A 73 44.86 23.88 11.12
C SER A 73 45.80 24.39 10.03
N ASP A 74 45.81 23.75 8.87
CA ASP A 74 46.75 24.03 7.79
C ASP A 74 46.17 24.99 6.74
N ILE A 75 44.93 25.45 6.92
CA ILE A 75 44.22 26.34 6.01
C ILE A 75 44.27 27.76 6.59
N SER A 76 45.13 28.60 6.00
CA SER A 76 45.37 29.98 6.47
C SER A 76 44.14 30.90 6.45
N SER A 77 43.13 30.59 5.64
CA SER A 77 41.87 31.34 5.55
C SER A 77 40.72 30.75 6.38
N SER A 78 40.96 29.66 7.13
CA SER A 78 39.92 29.02 7.92
C SER A 78 39.53 29.87 9.13
N THR A 79 38.23 29.93 9.42
CA THR A 79 37.71 30.59 10.62
C THR A 79 37.80 29.71 11.87
N TYR A 80 38.26 28.47 11.73
CA TYR A 80 38.39 27.50 12.81
C TYR A 80 39.59 26.58 12.61
N ASN A 81 40.17 26.06 13.70
CA ASN A 81 41.24 25.06 13.61
C ASN A 81 40.68 23.64 13.70
N LYS A 82 39.72 23.41 14.59
CA LYS A 82 39.00 22.13 14.70
C LYS A 82 37.52 22.37 14.88
N LEU A 83 36.70 21.63 14.14
CA LEU A 83 35.25 21.75 14.20
C LEU A 83 34.60 20.39 14.34
N ASN A 84 33.83 20.23 15.42
CA ASN A 84 32.96 19.08 15.60
C ASN A 84 31.54 19.49 15.23
N THR A 85 30.94 18.76 14.30
CA THR A 85 29.56 18.96 13.87
C THR A 85 28.73 17.73 14.24
N THR A 86 27.69 17.93 15.03
CA THR A 86 26.66 16.91 15.27
C THR A 86 25.38 17.37 14.58
N SER A 87 24.73 16.50 13.83
CA SER A 87 23.42 16.81 13.25
C SER A 87 22.47 15.64 13.41
N ALA A 88 21.21 15.96 13.62
CA ALA A 88 20.11 15.00 13.60
C ALA A 88 19.00 15.57 12.73
N ASP A 89 18.30 14.72 11.99
CA ASP A 89 17.11 15.10 11.25
C ASP A 89 16.04 14.02 11.31
N VAL A 90 14.79 14.48 11.36
CA VAL A 90 13.60 13.64 11.25
C VAL A 90 12.77 14.14 10.08
N SER A 91 12.27 13.22 9.26
CA SER A 91 11.37 13.56 8.17
C SER A 91 10.20 12.58 8.10
N ALA A 92 9.06 13.09 7.66
CA ALA A 92 7.88 12.31 7.34
C ALA A 92 7.46 12.66 5.90
N THR A 93 7.48 11.67 5.02
CA THR A 93 7.11 11.82 3.61
C THR A 93 5.88 10.97 3.31
N ARG A 94 4.92 11.52 2.57
CA ARG A 94 3.75 10.79 2.09
C ARG A 94 3.55 11.04 0.61
N LYS A 95 3.29 9.96 -0.13
CA LYS A 95 2.88 10.05 -1.54
C LYS A 95 1.37 10.26 -1.63
N ILE A 96 0.97 11.11 -2.56
CA ILE A 96 -0.42 11.42 -2.86
C ILE A 96 -0.75 10.71 -4.18
N ALA A 97 -1.36 9.52 -4.10
CA ALA A 97 -1.60 8.70 -5.28
C ALA A 97 -2.45 9.38 -6.37
N ASN A 98 -3.33 10.32 -5.98
CA ASN A 98 -4.20 11.02 -6.93
C ASN A 98 -3.45 12.04 -7.80
N SER A 99 -2.40 12.68 -7.29
CA SER A 99 -1.59 13.64 -8.04
C SER A 99 -0.23 13.10 -8.47
N GLY A 100 0.21 11.99 -7.89
CA GLY A 100 1.58 11.47 -8.04
C GLY A 100 2.63 12.30 -7.30
N SER A 101 2.21 13.32 -6.53
CA SER A 101 3.08 14.22 -5.79
C SER A 101 3.43 13.66 -4.42
N ASP A 102 4.54 14.10 -3.86
CA ASP A 102 5.00 13.76 -2.52
C ASP A 102 5.00 15.00 -1.63
N ILE A 103 4.47 14.86 -0.41
CA ILE A 103 4.57 15.89 0.64
C ILE A 103 5.56 15.42 1.70
N THR A 104 6.55 16.26 2.02
CA THR A 104 7.59 15.95 3.01
C THR A 104 7.67 17.03 4.07
N PHE A 105 7.53 16.63 5.33
CA PHE A 105 7.89 17.43 6.48
C PHE A 105 9.27 17.03 6.95
N LYS A 106 10.16 17.99 7.18
CA LYS A 106 11.49 17.71 7.71
C LYS A 106 11.88 18.70 8.80
N HIS A 107 12.46 18.19 9.87
CA HIS A 107 13.06 19.00 10.91
C HIS A 107 14.49 18.55 11.16
N ALA A 108 15.43 19.50 11.15
CA ALA A 108 16.85 19.24 11.29
C ALA A 108 17.46 20.09 12.40
N TRP A 109 18.29 19.47 13.21
CA TRP A 109 19.14 20.08 14.22
C TRP A 109 20.59 19.92 13.79
N LYS A 110 21.38 20.98 13.92
CA LYS A 110 22.82 20.96 13.65
C LYS A 110 23.53 21.78 14.71
N ASP A 111 24.39 21.13 15.45
CA ASP A 111 25.26 21.74 16.45
C ASP A 111 26.70 21.73 15.96
N LYS A 112 27.35 22.89 16.03
CA LYS A 112 28.76 23.07 15.73
C LYS A 112 29.46 23.51 17.00
N ASN A 113 30.43 22.74 17.44
CA ASN A 113 31.14 22.93 18.69
C ASN A 113 32.66 22.93 18.47
N LYS A 114 33.37 23.68 19.32
CA LYS A 114 34.77 24.12 19.22
C LYS A 114 35.04 25.06 18.06
N ASP A 115 35.72 26.17 18.36
CA ASP A 115 36.11 27.29 17.50
C ASP A 115 34.97 28.06 16.79
N VAL A 116 33.80 27.45 16.57
CA VAL A 116 32.58 28.09 16.05
C VAL A 116 31.38 27.53 16.82
N ASN A 117 30.97 28.19 17.90
CA ASN A 117 29.80 27.78 18.69
C ASN A 117 28.51 28.22 17.97
N THR A 118 27.84 27.31 17.27
CA THR A 118 26.62 27.65 16.53
C THR A 118 25.67 26.46 16.47
N THR A 119 24.51 26.62 17.12
CA THR A 119 23.39 25.69 17.01
C THR A 119 22.37 26.23 16.00
N ARG A 120 21.90 25.39 15.08
CA ARG A 120 20.88 25.72 14.09
C ARG A 120 19.79 24.66 14.08
N ASN A 121 18.55 25.12 14.11
CA ASN A 121 17.35 24.34 13.88
C ASN A 121 16.69 24.81 12.59
N ARG A 122 16.21 23.88 11.77
CA ARG A 122 15.49 24.21 10.54
C ARG A 122 14.34 23.26 10.31
N PHE A 123 13.16 23.83 10.10
CA PHE A 123 11.98 23.13 9.61
C PHE A 123 11.83 23.40 8.11
N SER A 124 11.43 22.40 7.33
CA SER A 124 11.06 22.54 5.93
C SER A 124 9.81 21.72 5.59
N LEU A 125 9.07 22.24 4.62
CA LEU A 125 7.95 21.57 3.98
C LEU A 125 8.24 21.58 2.49
N ASP A 126 8.35 20.39 1.91
CA ASP A 126 8.60 20.19 0.50
C ASP A 126 7.37 19.52 -0.13
N TYR A 127 6.94 20.03 -1.28
CA TYR A 127 5.87 19.48 -2.11
C TYR A 127 6.41 19.37 -3.54
N THR A 128 6.46 18.16 -4.10
CA THR A 128 7.00 17.87 -5.44
C THR A 128 6.04 16.95 -6.15
#